data_AF-A0A818YGR6-F1
#
_entry.id   AF-A0A818YGR6-F1
#
_cell.length_a   1.000
_cell.length_b   1.000
_cell.length_c   1.000
_cell.angle_alpha   90.00
_cell.angle_beta   90.00
_cell.angle_gamma   90.00
#
_symmetry.space_group_name_H-M   'P 1'
#
loop_
_entity.id
_entity.type
_entity.pdbx_description
1 polymer ?
#
loop_
_entity_poly.entity_id
_entity_poly.type
_entity_poly.pdbx_seq_one_letter_code
_entity_poly.pdbx_strand_id
1 'polypeptide(L)'
;MKIIHPYYPNAIITTRHLLTHTAGIGVNLAEEYKLYLPGDDFTKTNLGDIIEKYLSYNNSWLPVSPGHNITSYSNIGASLAAFIVERVANMSFEEYVQEKILKVLGIDKKDAGYRLSNFQDKKEYLVGHYVYNASWLQTFQHMVPQLNVSRVDNSSDWLYVPFYGISRYPAGYLRMSAYSLSLFFQSFLNNFTQLLHNLSSVEEIIHVAPQTSYLNMSDSKYGLMWYWKVIGGRRLIGHEGSVPGITTIRLIINSCTSYF
;
A
#
# COMPACT_ATOMS: atom_id res chain seq x y z
N MET A 1 2.03 3.44 -21.97
CA MET A 1 1.22 4.39 -21.17
C MET A 1 1.98 5.70 -21.04
N LYS A 2 1.33 6.85 -21.33
CA LYS A 2 1.88 8.19 -21.10
C LYS A 2 0.99 8.89 -20.07
N ILE A 3 1.57 9.32 -18.95
CA ILE A 3 0.84 10.01 -17.88
C ILE A 3 1.22 11.50 -17.93
N ILE A 4 0.21 12.36 -17.97
CA ILE A 4 0.37 13.81 -18.03
C ILE A 4 -0.44 14.41 -16.88
N HIS A 5 0.19 15.24 -16.06
CA HIS A 5 -0.49 15.95 -14.98
C HIS A 5 -1.39 17.04 -15.57
N PRO A 6 -2.73 17.04 -15.36
CA PRO A 6 -3.63 17.95 -16.06
C PRO A 6 -3.41 19.42 -15.70
N TYR A 7 -3.03 19.70 -14.45
CA TYR A 7 -2.72 21.06 -14.00
C TYR A 7 -1.27 21.53 -14.30
N TYR A 8 -0.35 20.60 -14.59
CA TYR A 8 1.08 20.87 -14.80
C TYR A 8 1.63 20.00 -15.94
N PRO A 9 1.17 20.17 -17.18
CA PRO A 9 1.43 19.24 -18.28
C PRO A 9 2.91 19.11 -18.67
N ASN A 10 3.74 20.09 -18.30
CA ASN A 10 5.18 20.10 -18.55
C ASN A 10 6.01 19.56 -17.38
N ALA A 11 5.40 19.27 -16.22
CA ALA A 11 6.11 18.75 -15.07
C ALA A 11 6.46 17.27 -15.24
N ILE A 12 7.66 16.89 -14.80
CA ILE A 12 8.12 15.50 -14.82
C ILE A 12 7.74 14.82 -13.50
N ILE A 13 6.95 13.75 -13.60
CA ILE A 13 6.67 12.87 -12.46
C ILE A 13 7.78 11.82 -12.40
N THR A 14 8.56 11.82 -11.32
CA THR A 14 9.65 10.86 -11.09
C THR A 14 9.19 9.71 -10.21
N THR A 15 9.93 8.59 -10.21
CA THR A 15 9.70 7.49 -9.25
C THR A 15 9.80 7.97 -7.81
N ARG A 16 10.70 8.91 -7.51
CA ARG A 16 10.79 9.52 -6.18
C ARG A 16 9.50 10.24 -5.82
N HIS A 17 8.90 11.01 -6.74
CA HIS A 17 7.63 11.69 -6.47
C HIS A 17 6.49 10.70 -6.15
N LEU A 18 6.46 9.56 -6.85
CA LEU A 18 5.49 8.49 -6.58
C LEU A 18 5.72 7.89 -5.19
N LEU A 19 6.97 7.55 -4.86
CA LEU A 19 7.36 6.89 -3.62
C LEU A 19 7.24 7.79 -2.39
N THR A 20 7.37 9.11 -2.52
CA THR A 20 7.22 10.07 -1.42
C THR A 20 5.84 10.71 -1.33
N HIS A 21 4.87 10.26 -2.13
CA HIS A 21 3.52 10.84 -2.20
C HIS A 21 3.50 12.35 -2.56
N THR A 22 4.45 12.80 -3.39
CA THR A 22 4.57 14.20 -3.85
C THR A 22 4.25 14.38 -5.34
N ALA A 23 3.63 13.37 -5.98
CA ALA A 23 3.33 13.39 -7.41
C ALA A 23 2.09 14.22 -7.80
N GLY A 24 1.33 14.73 -6.83
CA GLY A 24 0.06 15.43 -7.08
C GLY A 24 -1.10 14.48 -7.43
N ILE A 25 -0.95 13.17 -7.28
CA ILE A 25 -2.03 12.19 -7.49
C ILE A 25 -2.90 12.16 -6.24
N GLY A 26 -4.15 12.63 -6.36
CA GLY A 26 -5.11 12.75 -5.27
C GLY A 26 -5.95 11.51 -5.04
N VAL A 27 -6.67 11.52 -3.92
CA VAL A 27 -7.66 10.50 -3.57
C VAL A 27 -8.97 10.79 -4.27
N ASN A 28 -9.44 9.83 -5.06
CA ASN A 28 -10.73 9.81 -5.71
C ASN A 28 -11.50 8.59 -5.19
N LEU A 29 -12.19 8.76 -4.06
CA LEU A 29 -12.84 7.68 -3.33
C LEU A 29 -13.83 6.90 -4.20
N ALA A 30 -14.56 7.59 -5.09
CA ALA A 30 -15.54 6.96 -5.96
C ALA A 30 -14.90 5.95 -6.92
N GLU A 31 -13.70 6.23 -7.42
CA GLU A 31 -12.95 5.29 -8.26
C GLU A 31 -12.18 4.27 -7.43
N GLU A 32 -11.58 4.64 -6.29
CA GLU A 32 -10.87 3.67 -5.42
C GLU A 32 -11.80 2.56 -4.90
N TYR A 33 -13.04 2.89 -4.55
CA TYR A 33 -14.01 1.91 -4.04
C TYR A 33 -14.43 0.86 -5.08
N LYS A 34 -14.38 1.19 -6.38
CA LYS A 34 -14.65 0.24 -7.48
C LYS A 34 -13.54 -0.80 -7.64
N LEU A 35 -12.35 -0.57 -7.06
CA LEU A 35 -11.19 -1.44 -7.20
C LEU A 35 -11.23 -2.62 -6.23
N TYR A 36 -12.13 -2.61 -5.24
CA TYR A 36 -12.39 -3.76 -4.39
C TYR A 36 -13.20 -4.80 -5.16
N LEU A 37 -12.72 -6.04 -5.19
CA LEU A 37 -13.28 -7.12 -5.99
C LEU A 37 -13.39 -8.40 -5.15
N PRO A 38 -14.44 -9.22 -5.31
CA PRO A 38 -14.60 -10.47 -4.56
C PRO A 38 -13.45 -11.45 -4.78
N GLY A 39 -13.04 -12.15 -3.72
CA GLY A 39 -12.00 -13.18 -3.77
C GLY A 39 -10.71 -12.71 -4.45
N ASP A 40 -10.30 -13.45 -5.49
CA ASP A 40 -9.13 -13.18 -6.32
C ASP A 40 -9.49 -12.49 -7.66
N ASP A 41 -10.68 -11.88 -7.79
CA ASP A 41 -11.14 -11.30 -9.06
C ASP A 41 -10.27 -10.14 -9.57
N PHE A 42 -9.43 -9.55 -8.71
CA PHE A 42 -8.41 -8.59 -9.12
C PHE A 42 -7.43 -9.16 -10.18
N THR A 43 -7.24 -10.49 -10.21
CA THR A 43 -6.41 -11.18 -11.22
C THR A 43 -6.97 -11.08 -12.64
N LYS A 44 -8.24 -10.70 -12.79
CA LYS A 44 -8.90 -10.46 -14.08
C LYS A 44 -8.62 -9.07 -14.66
N THR A 45 -7.86 -8.24 -13.96
CA THR A 45 -7.59 -6.85 -14.34
C THR A 45 -6.11 -6.64 -14.65
N ASN A 46 -5.81 -5.73 -15.57
CA ASN A 46 -4.44 -5.29 -15.84
C ASN A 46 -4.12 -4.05 -15.00
N LEU A 47 -3.00 -4.08 -14.27
CA LEU A 47 -2.61 -2.96 -13.40
C LEU A 47 -2.45 -1.64 -14.18
N GLY A 48 -1.88 -1.69 -15.39
CA GLY A 48 -1.72 -0.53 -16.25
C GLY A 48 -3.07 0.09 -16.63
N ASP A 49 -4.03 -0.73 -17.05
CA ASP A 49 -5.36 -0.27 -17.44
C ASP A 49 -6.11 0.36 -16.25
N ILE A 50 -5.96 -0.21 -15.05
CA ILE A 50 -6.54 0.33 -13.81
C ILE A 50 -5.96 1.71 -13.49
N ILE A 51 -4.64 1.85 -13.58
CA ILE A 51 -3.95 3.12 -13.32
C ILE A 51 -4.34 4.16 -14.38
N GLU A 52 -4.31 3.80 -15.66
CA GLU A 52 -4.65 4.69 -16.77
C GLU A 52 -6.09 5.20 -16.65
N LYS A 53 -7.04 4.29 -16.37
CA LYS A 53 -8.44 4.66 -16.12
C LYS A 53 -8.56 5.60 -14.92
N TYR A 54 -7.96 5.27 -13.79
CA TYR A 54 -8.05 6.11 -12.59
C TYR A 54 -7.49 7.52 -12.82
N LEU A 55 -6.35 7.62 -13.52
CA LEU A 55 -5.69 8.91 -13.78
C LEU A 55 -6.33 9.70 -14.93
N SER A 56 -7.29 9.13 -15.66
CA SER A 56 -8.05 9.84 -16.69
C SER A 56 -9.02 10.88 -16.11
N TYR A 57 -9.37 10.76 -14.83
CA TYR A 57 -10.28 11.68 -14.17
C TYR A 57 -9.54 12.86 -13.53
N ASN A 58 -9.96 14.10 -13.81
CA ASN A 58 -9.33 15.31 -13.24
C ASN A 58 -9.35 15.34 -11.70
N ASN A 59 -10.39 14.79 -11.06
CA ASN A 59 -10.49 14.71 -9.60
C ASN A 59 -9.54 13.67 -8.97
N SER A 60 -8.85 12.87 -9.79
CA SER A 60 -7.73 12.03 -9.34
C SER A 60 -6.41 12.80 -9.23
N TRP A 61 -6.42 14.10 -9.49
CA TRP A 61 -5.26 14.98 -9.44
C TRP A 61 -5.50 16.16 -8.50
N LEU A 62 -4.44 16.58 -7.82
CA LEU A 62 -4.42 17.80 -7.02
C LEU A 62 -3.81 18.93 -7.85
N PRO A 63 -4.22 20.19 -7.65
CA PRO A 63 -3.59 21.34 -8.28
C PRO A 63 -2.26 21.70 -7.59
N VAL A 64 -1.37 20.71 -7.46
CA VAL A 64 -0.05 20.82 -6.86
C VAL A 64 0.99 20.24 -7.81
N SER A 65 2.02 21.01 -8.14
CA SER A 65 3.09 20.52 -9.02
C SER A 65 3.86 19.37 -8.35
N PRO A 66 4.19 18.30 -9.11
CA PRO A 66 5.04 17.23 -8.61
C PRO A 66 6.33 17.75 -7.97
N GLY A 67 6.67 17.25 -6.77
CA GLY A 67 7.94 17.53 -6.08
C GLY A 67 7.98 18.78 -5.18
N HIS A 68 6.90 19.57 -5.07
CA HIS A 68 6.88 20.82 -4.26
C HIS A 68 6.76 20.62 -2.72
N ASN A 69 7.37 19.58 -2.16
CA ASN A 69 7.32 19.25 -0.72
C ASN A 69 5.90 19.09 -0.13
N ILE A 70 4.85 19.10 -0.96
CA ILE A 70 3.47 18.87 -0.52
C ILE A 70 3.16 17.39 -0.70
N THR A 71 2.82 16.71 0.40
CA THR A 71 2.48 15.29 0.37
C THR A 71 0.99 15.04 0.45
N SER A 72 0.52 14.10 -0.36
CA SER A 72 -0.83 13.56 -0.29
C SER A 72 -0.79 12.08 -0.58
N TYR A 73 -1.10 11.27 0.44
CA TYR A 73 -0.99 9.82 0.38
C TYR A 73 -1.76 9.29 -0.84
N SER A 74 -1.09 8.45 -1.63
CA SER A 74 -1.61 8.01 -2.92
C SER A 74 -1.33 6.54 -3.15
N ASN A 75 -2.39 5.73 -3.08
CA ASN A 75 -2.34 4.32 -3.44
C ASN A 75 -2.02 4.13 -4.92
N ILE A 76 -2.54 5.00 -5.79
CA ILE A 76 -2.30 4.94 -7.23
C ILE A 76 -0.88 5.36 -7.57
N GLY A 77 -0.28 6.30 -6.81
CA GLY A 77 1.16 6.58 -6.91
C GLY A 77 2.02 5.36 -6.62
N ALA A 78 1.72 4.62 -5.54
CA ALA A 78 2.40 3.35 -5.23
C ALA A 78 2.18 2.29 -6.31
N SER A 79 0.96 2.19 -6.82
CA SER A 79 0.59 1.25 -7.90
C SER A 79 1.34 1.54 -9.19
N LEU A 80 1.52 2.81 -9.54
CA LEU A 80 2.29 3.23 -10.70
C LEU A 80 3.79 2.94 -10.53
N ALA A 81 4.35 3.10 -9.32
CA ALA A 81 5.72 2.69 -9.05
C ALA A 81 5.91 1.17 -9.25
N ALA A 82 4.94 0.37 -8.83
CA ALA A 82 4.95 -1.07 -9.06
C ALA A 82 4.83 -1.45 -10.53
N PHE A 83 3.97 -0.76 -11.29
CA PHE A 83 3.85 -0.96 -12.73
C PHE A 83 5.17 -0.67 -13.46
N ILE A 84 5.93 0.35 -13.02
CA ILE A 84 7.29 0.60 -13.55
C ILE A 84 8.20 -0.60 -13.29
N VAL A 85 8.17 -1.19 -12.10
CA VAL A 85 8.92 -2.43 -11.80
C VAL A 85 8.53 -3.55 -12.76
N GLU A 86 7.24 -3.73 -13.07
CA GLU A 86 6.81 -4.75 -14.04
C GLU A 86 7.43 -4.53 -15.42
N ARG A 87 7.45 -3.26 -15.89
CA ARG A 87 8.01 -2.91 -17.20
C ARG A 87 9.52 -3.12 -17.26
N VAL A 88 10.23 -2.79 -16.18
CA VAL A 88 11.70 -2.92 -16.11
C VAL A 88 12.12 -4.37 -15.92
N ALA A 89 11.43 -5.12 -15.06
CA ALA A 89 11.77 -6.50 -14.73
C ALA A 89 11.20 -7.52 -15.73
N ASN A 90 10.28 -7.11 -16.61
CA ASN A 90 9.56 -7.96 -17.55
C ASN A 90 8.90 -9.18 -16.87
N MET A 91 8.29 -8.94 -15.71
CA MET A 91 7.50 -9.90 -14.94
C MET A 91 6.40 -9.16 -14.18
N SER A 92 5.36 -9.85 -13.73
CA SER A 92 4.35 -9.19 -12.89
C SER A 92 4.97 -8.71 -11.57
N PHE A 93 4.38 -7.69 -10.94
CA PHE A 93 4.90 -7.22 -9.65
C PHE A 93 4.79 -8.30 -8.58
N GLU A 94 3.80 -9.20 -8.72
CA GLU A 94 3.61 -10.36 -7.84
C GLU A 94 4.77 -11.33 -7.94
N GLU A 95 5.17 -11.68 -9.16
CA GLU A 95 6.32 -12.54 -9.40
C GLU A 95 7.61 -11.86 -8.95
N TYR A 96 7.75 -10.56 -9.15
CA TYR A 96 8.91 -9.81 -8.68
C TYR A 96 9.04 -9.87 -7.17
N VAL A 97 7.97 -9.55 -6.43
CA VAL A 97 7.95 -9.64 -4.97
C VAL A 97 8.25 -11.07 -4.52
N GLN A 98 7.68 -12.07 -5.18
CA GLN A 98 7.91 -13.45 -4.78
C GLN A 98 9.35 -13.91 -5.03
N GLU A 99 9.87 -13.73 -6.24
CA GLU A 99 11.18 -14.28 -6.63
C GLU A 99 12.36 -13.42 -6.16
N LYS A 100 12.20 -12.09 -6.10
CA LYS A 100 13.30 -11.16 -5.82
C LYS A 100 13.31 -10.62 -4.40
N ILE A 101 12.22 -10.79 -3.65
CA ILE A 101 12.12 -10.32 -2.27
C ILE A 101 11.85 -11.49 -1.33
N LEU A 102 10.65 -12.08 -1.38
CA LEU A 102 10.20 -13.05 -0.39
C LEU A 102 11.07 -14.32 -0.38
N LYS A 103 11.32 -14.91 -1.54
CA LYS A 103 12.17 -16.10 -1.68
C LYS A 103 13.60 -15.86 -1.21
N VAL A 104 14.17 -14.68 -1.49
CA VAL A 104 15.52 -14.30 -1.04
C VAL A 104 15.58 -14.22 0.48
N LEU A 105 14.51 -13.78 1.13
CA LEU A 105 14.38 -13.75 2.58
C LEU A 105 13.97 -15.09 3.22
N GLY A 106 13.91 -16.17 2.45
CA GLY A 106 13.50 -17.49 2.94
C GLY A 106 11.99 -17.62 3.22
N ILE A 107 11.17 -16.74 2.64
CA ILE A 107 9.71 -16.78 2.78
C ILE A 107 9.12 -17.54 1.58
N ASP A 108 8.46 -18.67 1.87
CA ASP A 108 7.78 -19.50 0.86
C ASP A 108 6.50 -18.79 0.35
N LYS A 109 6.15 -19.01 -0.92
CA LYS A 109 4.94 -18.49 -1.56
C LYS A 109 3.65 -18.90 -0.83
N LYS A 110 3.67 -20.03 -0.13
CA LYS A 110 2.53 -20.48 0.71
C LYS A 110 2.40 -19.73 2.04
N ASP A 111 3.40 -18.92 2.40
CA ASP A 111 3.48 -18.17 3.66
C ASP A 111 3.37 -16.65 3.46
N ALA A 112 3.50 -16.19 2.21
CA ALA A 112 3.24 -14.82 1.81
C ALA A 112 2.85 -14.71 0.33
N GLY A 113 1.77 -13.99 0.04
CA GLY A 113 1.24 -13.89 -1.32
C GLY A 113 0.04 -12.95 -1.43
N TYR A 114 -0.30 -12.60 -2.67
CA TYR A 114 -1.44 -11.73 -2.96
C TYR A 114 -2.72 -12.52 -3.23
N ARG A 115 -2.60 -13.73 -3.78
CA ARG A 115 -3.75 -14.55 -4.17
C ARG A 115 -4.17 -15.47 -3.02
N LEU A 116 -5.46 -15.60 -2.80
CA LEU A 116 -6.02 -16.64 -1.91
C LEU A 116 -5.60 -18.04 -2.36
N SER A 117 -5.46 -18.24 -3.68
CA SER A 117 -4.93 -19.49 -4.23
C SER A 117 -3.52 -19.85 -3.76
N ASN A 118 -2.71 -18.90 -3.27
CA ASN A 118 -1.39 -19.21 -2.68
C ASN A 118 -1.51 -19.93 -1.33
N PHE A 119 -2.67 -19.87 -0.69
CA PHE A 119 -2.93 -20.43 0.64
C PHE A 119 -3.93 -21.60 0.58
N GLN A 120 -4.04 -22.29 -0.56
CA GLN A 120 -5.03 -23.37 -0.72
C GLN A 120 -4.89 -24.48 0.32
N ASP A 121 -3.65 -24.87 0.63
CA ASP A 121 -3.32 -25.89 1.64
C ASP A 121 -3.30 -25.35 3.08
N LYS A 122 -3.66 -24.08 3.25
CA LYS A 122 -3.64 -23.35 4.53
C LYS A 122 -4.90 -22.51 4.72
N LYS A 123 -6.00 -22.87 4.06
CA LYS A 123 -7.25 -22.08 4.08
C LYS A 123 -7.77 -21.90 5.50
N GLU A 124 -7.62 -22.90 6.35
CA GLU A 124 -8.01 -22.85 7.76
C GLU A 124 -7.21 -21.84 8.59
N TYR A 125 -6.03 -21.42 8.13
CA TYR A 125 -5.20 -20.42 8.79
C TYR A 125 -5.48 -18.99 8.30
N LEU A 126 -6.32 -18.81 7.28
CA LEU A 126 -6.75 -17.49 6.85
C LEU A 126 -7.76 -16.93 7.85
N VAL A 127 -7.41 -15.79 8.45
CA VAL A 127 -8.28 -15.10 9.40
C VAL A 127 -9.39 -14.39 8.62
N GLY A 128 -10.65 -14.70 8.96
CA GLY A 128 -11.80 -13.99 8.42
C GLY A 128 -11.78 -12.51 8.78
N HIS A 129 -12.32 -11.67 7.90
CA HIS A 129 -12.36 -10.24 8.12
C HIS A 129 -13.66 -9.83 8.78
N TYR A 130 -13.58 -9.03 9.85
CA TYR A 130 -14.73 -8.56 10.59
C TYR A 130 -14.60 -7.08 10.89
N VAL A 131 -15.72 -6.37 10.78
CA VAL A 131 -15.82 -4.96 11.15
C VAL A 131 -16.94 -4.79 12.15
N TYR A 132 -16.70 -3.94 13.15
CA TYR A 132 -17.77 -3.52 14.04
C TYR A 132 -18.65 -2.50 13.32
N ASN A 133 -19.96 -2.62 13.48
CA ASN A 133 -20.98 -1.76 12.87
C ASN A 133 -20.75 -0.31 13.28
N ALA A 134 -20.08 0.41 12.38
CA ALA A 134 -19.71 1.82 12.53
C ALA A 134 -20.44 2.65 11.49
N SER A 135 -20.66 3.93 11.77
CA SER A 135 -21.39 4.84 10.87
C SER A 135 -20.84 4.90 9.44
N TRP A 136 -19.52 4.77 9.27
CA TRP A 136 -18.87 4.76 7.95
C TRP A 136 -19.17 3.50 7.13
N LEU A 137 -19.60 2.41 7.77
CA LEU A 137 -19.78 1.11 7.14
C LEU A 137 -20.99 1.07 6.20
N GLN A 138 -22.06 1.81 6.53
CA GLN A 138 -23.20 1.94 5.63
C GLN A 138 -22.80 2.61 4.31
N THR A 139 -22.00 3.68 4.40
CA THR A 139 -21.41 4.33 3.22
C THR A 139 -20.51 3.37 2.47
N PHE A 140 -19.65 2.61 3.17
CA PHE A 140 -18.78 1.63 2.54
C PHE A 140 -19.57 0.53 1.81
N GLN A 141 -20.61 -0.05 2.43
CA GLN A 141 -21.48 -1.05 1.81
C GLN A 141 -22.18 -0.50 0.57
N HIS A 142 -22.60 0.77 0.61
CA HIS A 142 -23.22 1.42 -0.54
C HIS A 142 -22.22 1.68 -1.67
N MET A 143 -20.97 2.04 -1.33
CA MET A 143 -19.91 2.33 -2.31
C MET A 143 -19.20 1.07 -2.83
N VAL A 144 -19.25 -0.03 -2.08
CA VAL A 144 -18.61 -1.30 -2.39
C VAL A 144 -19.59 -2.48 -2.26
N PRO A 145 -20.75 -2.45 -2.94
CA PRO A 145 -21.77 -3.48 -2.82
C PRO A 145 -21.27 -4.86 -3.27
N GLN A 146 -20.28 -4.90 -4.15
CA GLN A 146 -19.72 -6.13 -4.71
C GLN A 146 -19.11 -7.07 -3.66
N LEU A 147 -18.70 -6.57 -2.48
CA LEU A 147 -18.10 -7.44 -1.46
C LEU A 147 -19.11 -8.26 -0.65
N ASN A 148 -20.42 -8.01 -0.80
CA ASN A 148 -21.47 -8.75 -0.10
C ASN A 148 -21.24 -8.86 1.43
N VAL A 149 -20.89 -7.74 2.07
CA VAL A 149 -20.69 -7.66 3.52
C VAL A 149 -22.02 -7.97 4.24
N SER A 150 -21.99 -8.94 5.17
CA SER A 150 -23.18 -9.45 5.85
C SER A 150 -23.04 -9.40 7.37
N ARG A 151 -24.15 -9.41 8.10
CA ARG A 151 -24.12 -9.59 9.57
C ARG A 151 -23.62 -11.00 9.92
N VAL A 152 -22.88 -11.11 11.02
CA VAL A 152 -22.46 -12.41 11.57
C VAL A 152 -23.66 -13.15 12.15
N ASP A 153 -24.49 -12.44 12.92
CA ASP A 153 -25.76 -12.91 13.43
C ASP A 153 -26.74 -11.72 13.64
N ASN A 154 -28.01 -12.01 13.88
CA ASN A 154 -29.06 -10.97 14.00
C ASN A 154 -28.92 -10.09 15.26
N SER A 155 -28.20 -10.56 16.28
CA SER A 155 -27.99 -9.88 17.57
C SER A 155 -26.67 -9.13 17.67
N SER A 156 -25.77 -9.31 16.72
CA SER A 156 -24.41 -8.81 16.74
C SER A 156 -24.25 -7.56 15.88
N ASP A 157 -23.50 -6.60 16.42
CA ASP A 157 -23.00 -5.45 15.67
C ASP A 157 -21.76 -5.80 14.82
N TRP A 158 -21.33 -7.06 14.77
CA TRP A 158 -20.24 -7.46 13.89
C TRP A 158 -20.74 -7.83 12.50
N LEU A 159 -20.07 -7.29 11.47
CA LEU A 159 -20.26 -7.70 10.09
C LEU A 159 -19.08 -8.56 9.62
N TYR A 160 -19.40 -9.64 8.93
CA TYR A 160 -18.45 -10.44 8.18
C TYR A 160 -18.17 -9.79 6.83
N VAL A 161 -16.89 -9.62 6.52
CA VAL A 161 -16.41 -9.17 5.21
C VAL A 161 -15.81 -10.40 4.51
N PRO A 162 -16.41 -10.89 3.41
CA PRO A 162 -15.84 -11.99 2.64
C PRO A 162 -14.41 -11.68 2.18
N PHE A 163 -13.61 -12.71 1.87
CA PHE A 163 -12.32 -12.45 1.26
C PHE A 163 -12.51 -11.71 -0.07
N TYR A 164 -11.79 -10.61 -0.23
CA TYR A 164 -11.80 -9.73 -1.39
C TYR A 164 -10.37 -9.41 -1.78
N GLY A 165 -10.13 -8.84 -2.96
CA GLY A 165 -8.89 -8.22 -3.39
C GLY A 165 -9.07 -6.83 -3.96
N ILE A 166 -7.94 -6.17 -4.23
CA ILE A 166 -7.93 -4.79 -4.70
C ILE A 166 -7.13 -4.72 -6.01
N SER A 167 -7.75 -4.27 -7.10
CA SER A 167 -7.11 -4.23 -8.43
C SER A 167 -6.05 -3.14 -8.59
N ARG A 168 -5.96 -2.16 -7.68
CA ARG A 168 -4.77 -1.30 -7.49
C ARG A 168 -3.67 -1.97 -6.66
N TYR A 169 -3.51 -3.27 -6.85
CA TYR A 169 -2.36 -4.03 -6.41
C TYR A 169 -1.06 -3.35 -6.89
N PRO A 170 0.00 -3.14 -6.09
CA PRO A 170 0.32 -3.62 -4.75
C PRO A 170 0.12 -2.61 -3.61
N ALA A 171 -0.72 -1.59 -3.78
CA ALA A 171 -0.96 -0.62 -2.71
C ALA A 171 -1.75 -1.26 -1.55
N GLY A 172 -1.10 -2.13 -0.78
CA GLY A 172 -1.68 -3.00 0.23
C GLY A 172 -1.84 -4.45 -0.25
N TYR A 173 -2.63 -5.21 0.52
CA TYR A 173 -3.14 -6.53 0.14
C TYR A 173 -2.14 -7.71 0.11
N LEU A 174 -0.84 -7.49 0.36
CA LEU A 174 0.09 -8.59 0.59
C LEU A 174 -0.29 -9.31 1.89
N ARG A 175 -0.70 -10.58 1.78
CA ARG A 175 -0.98 -11.44 2.95
C ARG A 175 0.29 -12.16 3.35
N MET A 176 0.53 -12.24 4.63
CA MET A 176 1.60 -13.05 5.20
C MET A 176 1.36 -13.30 6.68
N SER A 177 1.98 -14.34 7.23
CA SER A 177 1.97 -14.58 8.68
C SER A 177 2.81 -13.53 9.43
N ALA A 178 2.58 -13.37 10.74
CA ALA A 178 3.43 -12.53 11.60
C ALA A 178 4.89 -13.02 11.60
N TYR A 179 5.11 -14.33 11.47
CA TYR A 179 6.45 -14.93 11.34
C TYR A 179 7.14 -14.49 10.05
N SER A 180 6.48 -14.61 8.90
CA SER A 180 7.02 -14.15 7.61
C SER A 180 7.33 -12.65 7.63
N LEU A 181 6.45 -11.85 8.23
CA LEU A 181 6.67 -10.42 8.41
C LEU A 181 7.88 -10.12 9.31
N SER A 182 8.11 -10.94 10.34
CA SER A 182 9.28 -10.80 11.21
C SER A 182 10.60 -11.04 10.46
N LEU A 183 10.62 -11.93 9.46
CA LEU A 183 11.79 -12.16 8.60
C LEU A 183 12.09 -10.92 7.74
N PHE A 184 11.06 -10.28 7.19
CA PHE A 184 11.21 -9.00 6.48
C PHE A 184 11.79 -7.91 7.38
N PHE A 185 11.31 -7.78 8.63
CA PHE A 185 11.86 -6.80 9.58
C PHE A 185 13.27 -7.13 10.04
N GLN A 186 13.61 -8.40 10.25
CA GLN A 186 14.99 -8.81 10.52
C GLN A 186 15.91 -8.42 9.35
N SER A 187 15.45 -8.57 8.11
CA SER A 187 16.22 -8.11 6.95
C SER A 187 16.37 -6.59 6.92
N PHE A 188 15.31 -5.82 7.21
CA PHE A 188 15.39 -4.36 7.34
C PHE A 188 16.42 -3.92 8.40
N LEU A 189 16.38 -4.52 9.59
CA LEU A 189 17.33 -4.25 10.68
C LEU A 189 18.77 -4.63 10.32
N ASN A 190 18.95 -5.56 9.38
CA ASN A 190 20.23 -5.93 8.78
C ASN A 190 20.50 -5.20 7.46
N ASN A 191 19.99 -3.98 7.33
CA ASN A 191 20.16 -3.07 6.19
C ASN A 191 19.78 -3.67 4.82
N PHE A 192 18.86 -4.63 4.80
CA PHE A 192 18.45 -5.37 3.61
C PHE A 192 19.64 -5.89 2.77
N THR A 193 20.75 -6.25 3.41
CA THR A 193 22.00 -6.69 2.72
C THR A 193 21.82 -7.86 1.75
N GLN A 194 20.79 -8.66 1.93
CA GLN A 194 20.42 -9.76 1.02
C GLN A 194 19.66 -9.27 -0.23
N LEU A 195 19.04 -8.09 -0.18
CA LEU A 195 18.18 -7.54 -1.23
C LEU A 195 18.79 -6.33 -1.94
N LEU A 196 19.59 -5.53 -1.23
CA LEU A 196 20.14 -4.27 -1.70
C LEU A 196 21.66 -4.37 -1.80
N HIS A 197 22.21 -4.00 -2.95
CA HIS A 197 23.66 -4.00 -3.19
C HIS A 197 24.38 -2.81 -2.53
N ASN A 198 23.66 -1.74 -2.20
CA ASN A 198 24.21 -0.54 -1.60
C ASN A 198 23.59 -0.31 -0.20
N LEU A 199 24.43 -0.25 0.82
CA LEU A 199 24.00 -0.05 2.21
C LEU A 199 23.31 1.32 2.42
N SER A 200 23.69 2.35 1.66
CA SER A 200 23.05 3.67 1.73
C SER A 200 21.59 3.66 1.22
N SER A 201 21.16 2.60 0.53
CA SER A 201 19.78 2.50 0.05
C SER A 201 18.76 2.44 1.18
N VAL A 202 19.10 1.88 2.35
CA VAL A 202 18.18 1.88 3.50
C VAL A 202 18.04 3.27 4.09
N GLU A 203 19.14 4.01 4.23
CA GLU A 203 19.12 5.40 4.65
C GLU A 203 18.26 6.24 3.71
N GLU A 204 18.37 6.01 2.40
CA GLU A 204 17.55 6.69 1.40
C GLU A 204 16.06 6.35 1.52
N ILE A 205 15.72 5.08 1.76
CA ILE A 205 14.33 4.63 1.93
C ILE A 205 13.66 5.35 3.10
N ILE A 206 14.36 5.51 4.22
CA ILE A 206 13.83 6.12 5.44
C ILE A 206 14.11 7.62 5.54
N HIS A 207 14.88 8.19 4.62
CA HIS A 207 15.20 9.61 4.61
C HIS A 207 13.92 10.41 4.32
N VAL A 208 13.68 11.42 5.16
CA VAL A 208 12.51 12.27 5.03
C VAL A 208 12.92 13.70 4.77
N ALA A 209 12.69 14.16 3.54
CA ALA A 209 12.84 15.57 3.19
C ALA A 209 11.74 16.42 3.86
N PRO A 210 11.99 17.73 4.08
CA PRO A 210 10.97 18.65 4.56
C PRO A 210 9.71 18.57 3.70
N GLN A 211 8.56 18.39 4.36
CA GLN A 211 7.29 18.24 3.67
C GLN A 211 6.12 18.72 4.51
N THR A 212 5.04 19.10 3.82
CA THR A 212 3.77 19.56 4.40
C THR A 212 2.63 18.72 3.83
N SER A 213 1.75 18.21 4.70
CA SER A 213 0.58 17.46 4.27
C SER A 213 -0.41 18.36 3.54
N TYR A 214 -0.89 17.96 2.36
CA TYR A 214 -1.89 18.71 1.59
C TYR A 214 -3.17 18.99 2.38
N LEU A 215 -3.61 18.02 3.19
CA LEU A 215 -4.84 18.14 3.99
C LEU A 215 -4.59 18.75 5.38
N ASN A 216 -3.33 18.97 5.80
CA ASN A 216 -2.97 19.33 7.18
C ASN A 216 -3.56 18.39 8.26
N MET A 217 -3.86 17.13 7.90
CA MET A 217 -4.57 16.18 8.77
C MET A 217 -3.64 15.18 9.48
N SER A 218 -2.33 15.19 9.20
CA SER A 218 -1.41 14.18 9.71
C SER A 218 -0.01 14.76 9.94
N ASP A 219 0.55 14.48 11.12
CA ASP A 219 1.96 14.71 11.45
C ASP A 219 2.90 13.66 10.82
N SER A 220 2.33 12.71 10.08
CA SER A 220 3.12 11.69 9.38
C SER A 220 3.85 12.35 8.22
N LYS A 221 5.13 12.02 8.07
CA LYS A 221 5.91 12.44 6.92
C LYS A 221 6.62 11.24 6.29
N TYR A 222 6.86 11.30 5.00
CA TYR A 222 7.17 10.13 4.17
C TYR A 222 8.59 10.16 3.62
N GLY A 223 9.28 9.03 3.73
CA GLY A 223 10.41 8.66 2.88
C GLY A 223 9.93 7.96 1.62
N LEU A 224 10.63 6.93 1.15
CA LEU A 224 10.20 6.12 0.02
C LEU A 224 9.20 5.04 0.48
N MET A 225 7.90 5.35 0.51
CA MET A 225 6.80 4.49 0.98
C MET A 225 6.89 4.07 2.45
N TRP A 226 7.83 4.62 3.22
CA TRP A 226 7.90 4.51 4.68
C TRP A 226 7.46 5.84 5.28
N TYR A 227 6.79 5.82 6.42
CA TYR A 227 6.55 7.04 7.19
C TYR A 227 7.20 6.98 8.56
N TRP A 228 7.49 8.17 9.08
CA TRP A 228 7.75 8.37 10.51
C TRP A 228 6.54 8.96 11.24
N LYS A 229 6.46 8.63 12.53
CA LYS A 229 5.54 9.28 13.46
C LYS A 229 6.24 9.45 14.79
N VAL A 230 5.95 10.54 15.49
CA VAL A 230 6.43 10.74 16.87
C VAL A 230 5.31 10.31 17.80
N ILE A 231 5.56 9.29 18.61
CA ILE A 231 4.60 8.79 19.62
C ILE A 231 5.33 8.73 20.96
N GLY A 232 4.80 9.43 21.96
CA GLY A 232 5.41 9.47 23.30
C GLY A 232 6.88 9.94 23.29
N GLY A 233 7.22 10.90 22.41
CA GLY A 233 8.59 11.42 22.25
C GLY A 233 9.56 10.50 21.49
N ARG A 234 9.11 9.32 21.03
CA ARG A 234 9.93 8.39 20.26
C ARG A 234 9.62 8.49 18.77
N ARG A 235 10.67 8.46 17.96
CA ARG A 235 10.56 8.36 16.50
C ARG A 235 10.32 6.91 16.11
N LEU A 236 9.18 6.65 15.49
CA LEU A 236 8.82 5.35 14.94
C LEU A 236 8.88 5.43 13.42
N ILE A 237 9.42 4.38 12.80
CA ILE A 237 9.55 4.26 11.34
C ILE A 237 8.82 3.00 10.91
N GLY A 238 7.99 3.10 9.88
CA GLY A 238 7.23 1.95 9.41
C GLY A 238 6.15 2.29 8.42
N HIS A 239 5.06 1.52 8.47
CA HIS A 239 3.87 1.74 7.68
C HIS A 239 2.62 1.22 8.40
N GLU A 240 1.47 1.73 8.02
CA GLU A 240 0.15 1.33 8.51
C GLU A 240 -0.63 0.73 7.35
N GLY A 241 -1.56 -0.15 7.65
CA GLY A 241 -2.45 -0.75 6.67
C GLY A 241 -3.83 -0.78 7.26
N SER A 242 -4.80 -0.25 6.53
CA SER A 242 -6.20 -0.32 6.92
C SER A 242 -7.03 -0.55 5.68
N VAL A 243 -7.73 -1.67 5.68
CA VAL A 243 -8.77 -2.02 4.71
C VAL A 243 -9.92 -2.64 5.51
N PRO A 244 -11.16 -2.68 4.97
CA PRO A 244 -12.30 -3.24 5.68
C PRO A 244 -12.01 -4.62 6.28
N GLY A 245 -12.10 -4.69 7.60
CA GLY A 245 -11.90 -5.89 8.42
C GLY A 245 -10.44 -6.31 8.63
N ILE A 246 -9.47 -5.49 8.22
CA ILE A 246 -8.05 -5.73 8.44
C ILE A 246 -7.36 -4.42 8.82
N THR A 247 -6.77 -4.39 10.00
CA THR A 247 -5.88 -3.30 10.42
C THR A 247 -4.52 -3.87 10.78
N THR A 248 -3.47 -3.27 10.24
CA THR A 248 -2.09 -3.57 10.60
C THR A 248 -1.39 -2.28 10.96
N ILE A 249 -0.83 -2.20 12.17
CA ILE A 249 0.11 -1.14 12.54
C ILE A 249 1.49 -1.79 12.57
N ARG A 250 2.42 -1.26 11.77
CA ARG A 250 3.79 -1.77 11.70
C ARG A 250 4.74 -0.63 11.98
N LEU A 251 5.24 -0.58 13.21
CA LEU A 251 6.15 0.46 13.66
C LEU A 251 7.39 -0.21 14.23
N ILE A 252 8.54 0.10 13.65
CA ILE A 252 9.85 -0.28 14.17
C ILE A 252 10.35 0.91 14.98
N ILE A 253 10.82 0.63 16.19
CA ILE A 253 11.50 1.62 17.01
C ILE A 253 12.87 1.84 16.39
N ASN A 254 13.17 3.07 15.97
CA ASN A 254 14.57 3.44 15.76
C ASN A 254 15.19 3.62 17.16
N SER A 255 15.84 2.57 17.66
CA SER A 255 16.62 2.66 18.89
C SER A 255 17.93 3.36 18.60
N CYS A 256 18.02 4.62 19.05
CA CYS A 256 19.26 5.33 19.34
C CYS A 256 20.26 5.45 18.17
N THR A 257 20.07 6.48 17.35
CA THR A 257 21.19 7.38 17.03
C THR A 257 20.71 8.81 17.23
N SER A 258 20.98 9.35 18.40
CA SER A 258 21.09 10.78 18.63
C SER A 258 22.14 11.36 17.68
N TYR A 259 21.69 11.93 16.58
CA TYR A 259 22.41 13.03 15.96
C TYR A 259 21.54 14.26 16.20
N PHE A 260 22.07 15.11 17.09
CA PHE A 260 21.58 16.46 17.37
C PHE A 260 21.53 17.30 16.09
#